data_AF-A0A9E5Y1N7-F1
#
_entry.id   AF-A0A9E5Y1N7-F1
#
_cell.length_a   1.000
_cell.length_b   1.000
_cell.length_c   1.000
_cell.angle_alpha   90.00
_cell.angle_beta   90.00
_cell.angle_gamma   90.00
#
_symmetry.space_group_name_H-M   'P 1'
#
loop_
_entity.id
_entity.type
_entity.pdbx_description
1 polymer ?
#
loop_
_entity_poly.entity_id
_entity_poly.type
_entity_poly.pdbx_seq_one_letter_code
_entity_poly.pdbx_strand_id
1 'polypeptide(L)'
;MSGDLVEKARECARQNFKEGLNCAESVLKAVIDAGVAGIPPEAVAMATGFGGGIGLAGNNCGALIGAVMAVGAVHGRRNPLEGEFQDRVDRLYGNPGLYRLFNGMPHEFKARFGSLDCKVLNETYPEWFDRERFRQCMKMVVYAVEMAIEYIRKGQVEGYTQPFGENVAKRV
;
A
#
# COMPACT_ATOMS: atom_id res chain seq x y z
N MET A 1 15.63 13.82 -4.15
CA MET A 1 15.43 12.79 -3.11
C MET A 1 14.94 11.48 -3.74
N SER A 2 15.65 10.89 -4.71
CA SER A 2 14.94 10.15 -5.79
C SER A 2 15.46 8.77 -6.19
N GLY A 3 16.29 8.10 -5.39
CA GLY A 3 16.65 6.69 -5.63
C GLY A 3 17.17 6.01 -4.38
N ASP A 4 18.01 6.73 -3.64
CA ASP A 4 18.58 6.28 -2.36
C ASP A 4 17.51 5.94 -1.30
N LEU A 5 16.44 6.76 -1.19
CA LEU A 5 15.33 6.50 -0.27
C LEU A 5 14.52 5.25 -0.63
N VAL A 6 14.30 5.01 -1.94
CA VAL A 6 13.57 3.82 -2.40
C VAL A 6 14.38 2.58 -2.08
N GLU A 7 15.67 2.55 -2.39
CA GLU A 7 16.53 1.41 -2.10
C GLU A 7 16.69 1.17 -0.59
N LYS A 8 16.84 2.24 0.22
CA LYS A 8 16.83 2.13 1.68
C LYS A 8 15.55 1.48 2.18
N ALA A 9 14.39 1.96 1.73
CA ALA A 9 13.11 1.43 2.17
C ALA A 9 12.90 -0.03 1.72
N ARG A 10 13.31 -0.37 0.48
CA ARG A 10 13.29 -1.75 -0.01
C ARG A 10 14.12 -2.67 0.86
N GLU A 11 15.30 -2.24 1.28
CA GLU A 11 16.15 -3.03 2.17
C GLU A 11 15.55 -3.18 3.56
N CYS A 12 15.02 -2.10 4.16
CA CYS A 12 14.28 -2.18 5.41
C CYS A 12 13.12 -3.18 5.31
N ALA A 13 12.37 -3.18 4.21
CA ALA A 13 11.25 -4.10 4.00
C ALA A 13 11.70 -5.56 3.91
N ARG A 14 12.82 -5.83 3.22
CA ARG A 14 13.43 -7.18 3.16
C ARG A 14 13.84 -7.65 4.55
N GLN A 15 14.49 -6.80 5.33
CA GLN A 15 14.99 -7.17 6.65
C GLN A 15 13.84 -7.38 7.64
N ASN A 16 12.88 -6.46 7.69
CA ASN A 16 11.66 -6.61 8.49
C ASN A 16 10.97 -7.97 8.24
N PHE A 17 10.80 -8.34 6.96
CA PHE A 17 10.16 -9.60 6.61
C PHE A 17 10.98 -10.83 7.02
N LYS A 18 12.31 -10.77 6.93
CA LYS A 18 13.21 -11.84 7.41
C LYS A 18 13.21 -11.97 8.93
N GLU A 19 12.98 -10.88 9.65
CA GLU A 19 12.92 -10.82 11.11
C GLU A 19 11.56 -11.28 11.67
N GLY A 20 10.63 -11.70 10.81
CA GLY A 20 9.36 -12.31 11.21
C GLY A 20 8.17 -11.36 11.20
N LEU A 21 8.33 -10.12 10.76
CA LEU A 21 7.19 -9.24 10.51
C LEU A 21 6.38 -9.79 9.34
N ASN A 22 5.06 -9.64 9.42
CA ASN A 22 4.18 -10.01 8.32
C ASN A 22 4.34 -9.03 7.14
N CYS A 23 3.70 -9.35 6.01
CA CYS A 23 3.83 -8.57 4.78
C CYS A 23 3.34 -7.11 4.90
N ALA A 24 2.28 -6.84 5.67
CA ALA A 24 1.77 -5.48 5.87
C ALA A 24 2.65 -4.68 6.83
N GLU A 25 3.05 -5.29 7.95
CA GLU A 25 3.96 -4.70 8.93
C GLU A 25 5.30 -4.34 8.29
N SER A 26 5.86 -5.25 7.50
CA SER A 26 7.15 -5.06 6.82
C SER A 26 7.15 -3.85 5.91
N VAL A 27 6.04 -3.63 5.17
CA VAL A 27 5.88 -2.48 4.28
C VAL A 27 5.73 -1.19 5.07
N LEU A 28 4.78 -1.14 6.02
CA LEU A 28 4.50 0.08 6.76
C LEU A 28 5.71 0.52 7.60
N LYS A 29 6.35 -0.42 8.31
CA LYS A 29 7.55 -0.16 9.10
C LYS A 29 8.71 0.34 8.24
N ALA A 30 8.91 -0.23 7.04
CA ALA A 30 9.97 0.23 6.15
C ALA A 30 9.77 1.68 5.69
N VAL A 31 8.52 2.10 5.43
CA VAL A 31 8.22 3.50 5.09
C VAL A 31 8.44 4.44 6.29
N ILE A 32 8.09 3.99 7.50
CA ILE A 32 8.37 4.70 8.77
C ILE A 32 9.89 4.89 8.94
N ASP A 33 10.66 3.82 8.87
CA ASP A 33 12.12 3.82 9.08
C ASP A 33 12.88 4.60 7.99
N ALA A 34 12.30 4.67 6.78
CA ALA A 34 12.81 5.51 5.70
C ALA A 34 12.50 7.01 5.91
N GLY A 35 11.66 7.38 6.89
CA GLY A 35 11.33 8.76 7.22
C GLY A 35 10.36 9.43 6.24
N VAL A 36 9.58 8.65 5.50
CA VAL A 36 8.82 9.17 4.35
C VAL A 36 7.44 9.73 4.75
N ALA A 37 6.79 9.17 5.77
CA ALA A 37 5.37 9.41 6.01
C ALA A 37 5.02 10.12 7.34
N GLY A 38 6.02 10.43 8.19
CA GLY A 38 5.78 11.07 9.49
C GLY A 38 4.86 10.25 10.42
N ILE A 39 4.85 8.92 10.24
CA ILE A 39 4.01 8.00 10.99
C ILE A 39 4.75 7.60 12.28
N PRO A 40 4.08 7.61 13.44
CA PRO A 40 4.71 7.16 14.67
C PRO A 40 4.95 5.64 14.65
N PRO A 41 6.06 5.12 15.20
CA PRO A 41 6.43 3.70 15.07
C PRO A 41 5.36 2.70 15.53
N GLU A 42 4.60 3.03 16.57
CA GLU A 42 3.53 2.20 17.12
C GLU A 42 2.37 1.95 16.15
N ALA A 43 2.22 2.78 15.11
CA ALA A 43 1.20 2.60 14.08
C ALA A 43 1.35 1.29 13.31
N VAL A 44 2.54 0.65 13.35
CA VAL A 44 2.76 -0.69 12.77
C VAL A 44 1.80 -1.72 13.34
N ALA A 45 1.35 -1.59 14.60
CA ALA A 45 0.39 -2.50 15.21
C ALA A 45 -0.96 -2.53 14.46
N MET A 46 -1.34 -1.44 13.79
CA MET A 46 -2.55 -1.41 12.96
C MET A 46 -2.42 -2.31 11.73
N ALA A 47 -1.19 -2.61 11.29
CA ALA A 47 -0.93 -3.43 10.12
C ALA A 47 -1.03 -4.94 10.41
N THR A 48 -0.95 -5.36 11.68
CA THR A 48 -0.85 -6.77 12.09
C THR A 48 -1.98 -7.62 11.53
N GLY A 49 -3.22 -7.12 11.56
CA GLY A 49 -4.40 -7.84 11.11
C GLY A 49 -4.41 -8.19 9.61
N PHE A 50 -3.59 -7.54 8.79
CA PHE A 50 -3.57 -7.72 7.33
C PHE A 50 -2.63 -8.85 6.86
N GLY A 51 -1.92 -9.50 7.79
CA GLY A 51 -1.09 -10.68 7.50
C GLY A 51 -1.91 -11.81 6.89
N GLY A 52 -1.41 -12.42 5.81
CA GLY A 52 -2.16 -13.45 5.07
C GLY A 52 -3.43 -12.93 4.37
N GLY A 53 -3.51 -11.61 4.19
CA GLY A 53 -4.60 -10.89 3.53
C GLY A 53 -5.45 -10.14 4.54
N ILE A 54 -6.12 -10.89 5.39
CA ILE A 54 -6.74 -10.43 6.64
C ILE A 54 -6.71 -11.65 7.55
N GLY A 55 -5.78 -11.75 8.48
CA GLY A 55 -5.67 -12.85 9.43
C GLY A 55 -5.78 -14.25 8.81
N LEU A 56 -5.05 -14.52 7.72
CA LEU A 56 -5.07 -15.79 6.96
C LEU A 56 -6.39 -16.11 6.21
N ALA A 57 -7.34 -15.18 6.10
CA ALA A 57 -8.58 -15.40 5.34
C ALA A 57 -8.38 -15.46 3.81
N GLY A 58 -7.21 -15.04 3.30
CA GLY A 58 -6.89 -15.13 1.87
C GLY A 58 -7.38 -13.97 0.99
N ASN A 59 -7.93 -12.91 1.59
CA ASN A 59 -8.36 -11.68 0.91
C ASN A 59 -7.17 -10.81 0.46
N ASN A 60 -7.43 -9.56 0.07
CA ASN A 60 -6.45 -8.59 -0.44
C ASN A 60 -5.07 -8.63 0.26
N CYS A 61 -4.01 -8.67 -0.54
CA CYS A 61 -2.63 -8.81 -0.08
C CYS A 61 -2.22 -7.75 0.96
N GLY A 62 -1.72 -8.20 2.11
CA GLY A 62 -1.29 -7.32 3.20
C GLY A 62 -0.18 -6.34 2.79
N ALA A 63 0.73 -6.73 1.89
CA ALA A 63 1.77 -5.82 1.39
C ALA A 63 1.16 -4.59 0.68
N LEU A 64 0.15 -4.81 -0.17
CA LEU A 64 -0.58 -3.73 -0.84
C LEU A 64 -1.30 -2.85 0.20
N ILE A 65 -1.94 -3.45 1.20
CA ILE A 65 -2.63 -2.69 2.24
C ILE A 65 -1.65 -1.83 3.04
N GLY A 66 -0.50 -2.37 3.43
CA GLY A 66 0.57 -1.60 4.09
C GLY A 66 1.04 -0.41 3.25
N ALA A 67 1.15 -0.58 1.93
CA ALA A 67 1.49 0.52 1.02
C ALA A 67 0.37 1.59 0.97
N VAL A 68 -0.89 1.18 0.89
CA VAL A 68 -2.05 2.08 0.92
C VAL A 68 -2.11 2.86 2.23
N MET A 69 -1.84 2.20 3.37
CA MET A 69 -1.74 2.86 4.68
C MET A 69 -0.65 3.93 4.69
N ALA A 70 0.54 3.62 4.16
CA ALA A 70 1.65 4.56 4.05
C ALA A 70 1.31 5.79 3.18
N VAL A 71 0.71 5.59 2.01
CA VAL A 71 0.26 6.68 1.13
C VAL A 71 -0.84 7.50 1.81
N GLY A 72 -1.79 6.83 2.47
CA GLY A 72 -2.87 7.45 3.25
C GLY A 72 -2.36 8.29 4.42
N ALA A 73 -1.25 7.87 5.03
CA ALA A 73 -0.63 8.65 6.07
C ALA A 73 0.01 9.96 5.58
N VAL A 74 0.26 10.14 4.28
CA VAL A 74 0.74 11.41 3.71
C VAL A 74 -0.41 12.22 3.10
N HIS A 75 -1.22 11.57 2.26
CA HIS A 75 -2.20 12.24 1.40
C HIS A 75 -3.64 12.16 1.92
N GLY A 76 -3.90 11.32 2.93
CA GLY A 76 -5.24 11.13 3.49
C GLY A 76 -5.77 12.37 4.19
N ARG A 77 -7.10 12.45 4.30
CA ARG A 77 -7.78 13.55 5.02
C ARG A 77 -7.45 13.49 6.51
N ARG A 78 -6.77 14.52 7.04
CA ARG A 78 -6.46 14.66 8.47
C ARG A 78 -7.70 14.90 9.32
N ASN A 79 -8.64 15.69 8.80
CA ASN A 79 -9.95 15.90 9.39
C ASN A 79 -11.04 15.57 8.35
N PRO A 80 -11.54 14.32 8.32
CA PRO A 80 -12.56 13.89 7.36
C PRO A 80 -13.90 14.63 7.45
N LEU A 81 -14.15 15.37 8.53
CA LEU A 81 -15.38 16.15 8.78
C LEU A 81 -15.16 17.66 8.60
N GLU A 82 -14.00 18.08 8.11
CA GLU A 82 -13.72 19.48 7.77
C GLU A 82 -14.52 19.92 6.53
N GLY A 83 -15.07 21.14 6.56
CA GLY A 83 -15.85 21.73 5.48
C GLY A 83 -17.30 21.25 5.41
N GLU A 84 -18.04 21.72 4.40
CA GLU A 84 -19.43 21.31 4.16
C GLU A 84 -19.49 19.91 3.55
N PHE A 85 -20.70 19.31 3.54
CA PHE A 85 -20.89 17.98 2.97
C PHE A 85 -20.32 17.87 1.55
N GLN A 86 -20.60 18.84 0.69
CA GLN A 86 -20.14 18.82 -0.70
C GLN A 86 -18.62 18.91 -0.81
N ASP A 87 -17.95 19.75 0.00
CA ASP A 87 -16.49 19.85 0.02
C ASP A 87 -15.85 18.51 0.40
N ARG A 88 -16.43 17.80 1.39
CA ARG A 88 -15.94 16.48 1.83
C ARG A 88 -16.05 15.44 0.73
N VAL A 89 -17.12 15.51 -0.07
CA VAL A 89 -17.33 14.64 -1.24
C VAL A 89 -16.36 15.01 -2.36
N ASP A 90 -16.22 16.29 -2.69
CA ASP A 90 -15.35 16.76 -3.78
C ASP A 90 -13.87 16.49 -3.49
N ARG A 91 -13.43 16.55 -2.23
CA ARG A 91 -12.06 16.12 -1.85
C ARG A 91 -11.78 14.64 -2.17
N LEU A 92 -12.80 13.80 -2.28
CA LEU A 92 -12.67 12.38 -2.61
C LEU A 92 -12.89 12.12 -4.10
N TYR A 93 -14.00 12.64 -4.64
CA TYR A 93 -14.49 12.35 -5.99
C TYR A 93 -14.16 13.41 -7.03
N GLY A 94 -13.82 14.64 -6.63
CA GLY A 94 -13.61 15.76 -7.54
C GLY A 94 -12.39 15.57 -8.44
N ASN A 95 -12.19 16.55 -9.34
CA ASN A 95 -11.03 16.64 -10.21
C ASN A 95 -10.33 17.99 -10.00
N PRO A 96 -9.42 18.11 -9.01
CA PRO A 96 -8.71 17.02 -8.34
C PRO A 96 -9.46 16.36 -7.15
N GLY A 97 -9.14 15.11 -6.85
CA GLY A 97 -9.76 14.34 -5.75
C GLY A 97 -9.00 13.06 -5.40
N LEU A 98 -9.00 12.67 -4.12
CA LEU A 98 -8.08 11.66 -3.58
C LEU A 98 -8.29 10.25 -4.12
N TYR A 99 -9.51 9.84 -4.46
CA TYR A 99 -9.78 8.44 -4.80
C TYR A 99 -9.04 7.95 -6.04
N ARG A 100 -8.78 8.80 -7.02
CA ARG A 100 -8.02 8.39 -8.21
C ARG A 100 -6.57 8.01 -7.90
N LEU A 101 -5.94 8.66 -6.91
CA LEU A 101 -4.59 8.30 -6.48
C LEU A 101 -4.59 6.90 -5.87
N PHE A 102 -5.53 6.62 -4.95
CA PHE A 102 -5.64 5.30 -4.33
C PHE A 102 -6.18 4.23 -5.27
N ASN A 103 -7.00 4.59 -6.26
CA ASN A 103 -7.54 3.67 -7.26
C ASN A 103 -6.44 3.11 -8.18
N GLY A 104 -5.41 3.90 -8.48
CA GLY A 104 -4.28 3.42 -9.28
C GLY A 104 -3.50 2.29 -8.61
N MET A 105 -3.31 2.34 -7.29
CA MET A 105 -2.48 1.39 -6.55
C MET A 105 -2.88 -0.09 -6.71
N PRO A 106 -4.13 -0.51 -6.45
CA PRO A 106 -4.53 -1.90 -6.66
C PRO A 106 -4.44 -2.30 -8.14
N HIS A 107 -4.74 -1.41 -9.08
CA HIS A 107 -4.68 -1.73 -10.51
C HIS A 107 -3.25 -1.97 -10.98
N GLU A 108 -2.32 -1.15 -10.53
CA GLU A 108 -0.90 -1.31 -10.80
C GLU A 108 -0.34 -2.59 -10.15
N PHE A 109 -0.70 -2.84 -8.89
CA PHE A 109 -0.30 -4.06 -8.19
C PHE A 109 -0.84 -5.32 -8.88
N LYS A 110 -2.11 -5.31 -9.29
CA LYS A 110 -2.74 -6.40 -10.04
C LYS A 110 -2.10 -6.58 -11.40
N ALA A 111 -1.77 -5.51 -12.12
CA ALA A 111 -1.04 -5.61 -13.39
C ALA A 111 0.34 -6.27 -13.22
N ARG A 112 0.99 -6.05 -12.07
CA ARG A 112 2.31 -6.63 -11.76
C ARG A 112 2.25 -8.09 -11.29
N PHE A 113 1.28 -8.47 -10.47
CA PHE A 113 1.24 -9.77 -9.80
C PHE A 113 0.06 -10.67 -10.19
N GLY A 114 -0.86 -10.18 -11.04
CA GLY A 114 -1.98 -10.94 -11.59
C GLY A 114 -3.25 -10.94 -10.71
N SER A 115 -3.13 -10.77 -9.40
CA SER A 115 -4.27 -10.72 -8.49
C SER A 115 -4.04 -9.76 -7.31
N LEU A 116 -5.12 -9.45 -6.60
CA LEU A 116 -5.09 -8.76 -5.32
C LEU A 116 -5.22 -9.74 -4.15
N ASP A 117 -5.92 -10.86 -4.36
CA ASP A 117 -6.25 -11.80 -3.29
C ASP A 117 -5.05 -12.64 -2.90
N CYS A 118 -4.70 -12.61 -1.61
CA CYS A 118 -3.58 -13.36 -1.04
C CYS A 118 -3.69 -14.86 -1.35
N LYS A 119 -4.91 -15.41 -1.34
CA LYS A 119 -5.14 -16.82 -1.69
C LYS A 119 -4.72 -17.12 -3.14
N VAL A 120 -5.18 -16.32 -4.10
CA VAL A 120 -4.87 -16.51 -5.53
C VAL A 120 -3.38 -16.30 -5.79
N LEU A 121 -2.80 -15.25 -5.19
CA LEU A 121 -1.37 -14.95 -5.31
C LEU A 121 -0.45 -16.08 -4.81
N ASN A 122 -0.97 -16.98 -3.99
CA ASN A 122 -0.22 -18.09 -3.41
C ASN A 122 -0.82 -19.47 -3.75
N GLU A 123 -1.75 -19.57 -4.71
CA GLU A 123 -2.51 -20.80 -4.96
C GLU A 123 -1.66 -21.95 -5.53
N THR A 124 -0.51 -21.62 -6.12
CA THR A 124 0.40 -22.59 -6.74
C THR A 124 1.36 -23.25 -5.75
N TYR A 125 1.40 -22.78 -4.50
CA TYR A 125 2.29 -23.35 -3.49
C TYR A 125 1.57 -24.46 -2.72
N PRO A 126 2.23 -25.60 -2.48
CA PRO A 126 1.57 -26.77 -1.90
C PRO A 126 1.15 -26.56 -0.45
N GLU A 127 1.91 -25.77 0.31
CA GLU A 127 1.75 -25.60 1.75
C GLU A 127 1.87 -24.12 2.15
N TRP A 128 1.24 -23.73 3.26
CA TRP A 128 1.35 -22.35 3.76
C TRP A 128 2.76 -22.02 4.27
N PHE A 129 3.50 -22.99 4.80
CA PHE A 129 4.87 -22.77 5.28
C PHE A 129 5.92 -23.13 4.22
N ASP A 130 5.64 -22.84 2.95
CA ASP A 130 6.54 -23.08 1.83
C ASP A 130 7.56 -21.94 1.64
N ARG A 131 8.83 -22.31 1.43
CA ARG A 131 9.95 -21.36 1.28
C ARG A 131 9.86 -20.52 0.01
N GLU A 132 9.40 -21.09 -1.11
CA GLU A 132 9.19 -20.35 -2.35
C GLU A 132 8.00 -19.40 -2.23
N ARG A 133 6.94 -19.78 -1.50
CA ARG A 133 5.85 -18.86 -1.15
C ARG A 133 6.37 -17.65 -0.39
N PHE A 134 7.19 -17.84 0.64
CA PHE A 134 7.79 -16.72 1.38
C PHE A 134 8.68 -15.84 0.48
N ARG A 135 9.45 -16.42 -0.45
CA ARG A 135 10.22 -15.62 -1.42
C ARG A 135 9.33 -14.80 -2.34
N GLN A 136 8.20 -15.36 -2.79
CA GLN A 136 7.23 -14.62 -3.60
C GLN A 136 6.56 -13.49 -2.79
N CYS A 137 6.17 -13.75 -1.54
CA CYS A 137 5.68 -12.71 -0.63
C CYS A 137 6.71 -11.59 -0.45
N MET A 138 8.00 -11.92 -0.30
CA MET A 138 9.07 -10.93 -0.18
C MET A 138 9.19 -10.04 -1.43
N LYS A 139 9.02 -10.59 -2.65
CA LYS A 139 8.99 -9.79 -3.87
C LYS A 139 7.84 -8.77 -3.85
N MET A 140 6.66 -9.19 -3.40
CA MET A 140 5.50 -8.32 -3.25
C MET A 140 5.73 -7.24 -2.18
N VAL A 141 6.32 -7.59 -1.03
CA VAL A 141 6.69 -6.65 0.04
C VAL A 141 7.64 -5.57 -0.46
N VAL A 142 8.71 -5.97 -1.15
CA VAL A 142 9.71 -5.03 -1.70
C VAL A 142 9.08 -4.09 -2.74
N TYR A 143 8.28 -4.63 -3.65
CA TYR A 143 7.57 -3.84 -4.65
C TYR A 143 6.57 -2.87 -4.00
N ALA A 144 5.82 -3.33 -3.00
CA ALA A 144 4.79 -2.52 -2.36
C ALA A 144 5.36 -1.28 -1.65
N VAL A 145 6.56 -1.38 -1.06
CA VAL A 145 7.26 -0.22 -0.51
C VAL A 145 7.68 0.78 -1.58
N GLU A 146 8.24 0.28 -2.68
CA GLU A 146 8.63 1.12 -3.82
C GLU A 146 7.41 1.88 -4.37
N MET A 147 6.33 1.15 -4.65
CA MET A 147 5.04 1.72 -5.05
C MET A 147 4.51 2.74 -4.03
N ALA A 148 4.61 2.50 -2.73
CA ALA A 148 4.16 3.46 -1.72
C ALA A 148 4.91 4.80 -1.85
N ILE A 149 6.24 4.76 -1.97
CA ILE A 149 7.07 5.96 -2.12
C ILE A 149 6.77 6.67 -3.44
N GLU A 150 6.57 5.92 -4.52
CA GLU A 150 6.22 6.49 -5.83
C GLU A 150 4.86 7.17 -5.82
N TYR A 151 3.84 6.58 -5.18
CA TYR A 151 2.52 7.21 -5.05
C TYR A 151 2.52 8.40 -4.10
N ILE A 152 3.34 8.37 -3.05
CA ILE A 152 3.59 9.54 -2.21
C ILE A 152 4.17 10.68 -3.05
N ARG A 153 5.22 10.42 -3.83
CA ARG A 153 5.82 11.42 -4.73
C ARG A 153 4.83 11.88 -5.81
N LYS A 154 4.08 10.96 -6.40
CA LYS A 154 3.07 11.24 -7.45
C LYS A 154 2.04 12.24 -6.94
N GLY A 155 1.47 12.03 -5.75
CA GLY A 155 0.54 12.98 -5.15
C GLY A 155 1.17 14.33 -4.81
N GLN A 156 2.45 14.38 -4.41
CA GLN A 156 3.16 15.62 -4.12
C GLN A 156 3.47 16.46 -5.37
N VAL A 157 3.81 15.81 -6.48
CA VAL A 157 4.28 16.48 -7.71
C VAL A 157 3.15 16.75 -8.69
N GLU A 158 2.26 15.77 -8.87
CA GLU A 158 1.21 15.79 -9.90
C GLU A 158 -0.18 16.12 -9.31
N GLY A 159 -0.27 16.24 -7.98
CA GLY A 159 -1.54 16.39 -7.27
C GLY A 159 -2.41 15.16 -7.40
N TYR A 160 -3.73 15.36 -7.36
CA TYR A 160 -4.71 14.28 -7.48
C TYR A 160 -5.51 14.49 -8.76
N THR A 161 -4.88 14.30 -9.92
CA THR A 161 -5.51 14.43 -11.25
C THR A 161 -5.34 13.18 -12.12
N GLN A 162 -4.79 12.10 -11.55
CA GLN A 162 -4.57 10.84 -12.26
C GLN A 162 -5.88 10.27 -12.85
N PRO A 163 -5.83 9.59 -14.02
CA PRO A 163 -6.99 8.88 -14.51
C PRO A 163 -7.36 7.73 -13.57
N PHE A 164 -8.66 7.46 -13.43
CA PHE A 164 -9.12 6.22 -12.80
C PHE A 164 -8.79 5.03 -13.71
N GLY A 165 -8.46 3.88 -13.12
CA GLY A 165 -8.65 2.61 -13.80
C GLY A 165 -10.10 2.15 -13.66
N GLU A 166 -10.33 0.86 -13.43
CA GLU A 166 -11.69 0.39 -13.12
C GLU A 166 -12.23 1.11 -11.88
N ASN A 167 -13.38 1.76 -12.04
CA ASN A 167 -14.02 2.56 -10.99
C ASN A 167 -15.49 2.16 -10.84
N VAL A 168 -15.81 1.58 -9.68
CA VAL A 168 -17.16 1.10 -9.34
C VAL A 168 -18.21 2.21 -9.28
N ALA A 169 -17.80 3.45 -9.01
CA ALA A 169 -18.71 4.59 -8.96
C ALA A 169 -19.09 5.12 -10.36
N LYS A 170 -18.35 4.73 -11.41
CA LYS A 170 -18.53 5.20 -12.80
C LYS A 170 -18.61 6.73 -12.92
N ARG A 171 -17.90 7.44 -12.04
CA ARG A 171 -17.80 8.92 -11.99
C ARG A 171 -16.35 9.34 -12.10
N VAL A 172 -16.13 10.53 -12.64
CA VAL A 172 -14.80 11.18 -12.76
C VAL A 172 -14.53 11.99 -11.52
#